data_AF-X1KDL0-F1
#
_entry.id   AF-X1KDL0-F1
#
_cell.length_a   1.000
_cell.length_b   1.000
_cell.length_c   1.000
_cell.angle_alpha   90.00
_cell.angle_beta   90.00
_cell.angle_gamma   90.00
#
_symmetry.space_group_name_H-M   'P 1'
#
loop_
_entity.id
_entity.type
_entity.pdbx_description
1 polymer ?
#
loop_
_entity_poly.entity_id
_entity_poly.type
_entity_poly.pdbx_seq_one_letter_code
_entity_poly.pdbx_strand_id
1 'polypeptide(L)'
;MAFKVVITLHHLAGDEEECRKIGGELFTIPCNTEDELIAATQDADAVITGMECLVPYTRKVISKLKKCKIIHNIGAGYERIDVQAATDYG
;
A
#
# COMPACT_ATOMS: atom_id res chain seq x y z
N MET A 1 10.89 15.35 4.89
CA MET A 1 9.58 14.83 4.46
C MET A 1 9.34 13.56 5.26
N ALA A 2 8.19 13.43 5.91
CA ALA A 2 7.84 12.21 6.64
C ALA A 2 7.50 11.09 5.64
N PHE A 3 7.85 9.85 5.98
CA PHE A 3 7.65 8.69 5.12
C PHE A 3 6.18 8.25 5.19
N LYS A 4 5.43 8.40 4.09
CA LYS A 4 3.99 8.14 4.09
C LYS A 4 3.69 6.65 3.92
N VAL A 5 3.07 6.04 4.91
CA VAL A 5 2.65 4.63 4.92
C VAL A 5 1.13 4.55 4.85
N VAL A 6 0.59 3.76 3.92
CA VAL A 6 -0.85 3.57 3.76
C VAL A 6 -1.23 2.12 3.97
N ILE A 7 -2.09 1.86 4.95
CA ILE A 7 -2.73 0.55 5.18
C ILE A 7 -4.05 0.52 4.42
N THR A 8 -4.25 -0.48 3.57
CA THR A 8 -5.46 -0.63 2.73
C THR A 8 -6.47 -1.64 3.27
N LEU A 9 -6.30 -2.02 4.53
CA LEU A 9 -7.09 -3.03 5.25
C LEU A 9 -8.20 -2.39 6.09
N HIS A 10 -9.31 -3.12 6.25
CA HIS A 10 -10.47 -2.67 7.03
C HIS A 10 -10.30 -2.86 8.54
N HIS A 11 -9.63 -3.93 8.97
CA HIS A 11 -9.59 -4.33 10.39
C HIS A 11 -8.22 -4.17 11.06
N LEU A 12 -7.25 -3.59 10.35
CA LEU A 12 -5.93 -3.30 10.90
C LEU A 12 -5.78 -1.80 11.14
N ALA A 13 -5.93 -1.38 12.40
CA ALA A 13 -5.46 -0.07 12.84
C ALA A 13 -3.99 -0.21 13.22
N GLY A 14 -3.09 0.36 12.42
CA GLY A 14 -1.67 0.39 12.81
C GLY A 14 -1.40 1.49 13.84
N ASP A 15 -0.26 1.37 14.52
CA ASP A 15 0.14 2.32 15.56
C ASP A 15 0.76 3.58 14.93
N GLU A 16 -0.05 4.64 14.82
CA GLU A 16 0.37 5.92 14.27
C GLU A 16 1.48 6.58 15.11
N GLU A 17 1.51 6.33 16.44
CA GLU A 17 2.49 6.94 17.34
C GLU A 17 3.87 6.29 17.13
N GLU A 18 3.92 4.97 17.05
CA GLU A 18 5.16 4.24 16.74
C GLU A 18 5.68 4.57 15.34
N CYS A 19 4.79 4.66 14.35
CA CYS A 19 5.19 5.07 13.00
C CYS A 19 5.76 6.50 13.00
N ARG A 20 5.19 7.40 13.80
CA ARG A 20 5.69 8.78 13.96
C ARG A 20 7.05 8.84 14.67
N LYS A 21 7.32 7.95 15.64
CA LYS A 21 8.63 7.86 16.33
C LYS A 21 9.77 7.56 15.36
N ILE A 22 9.52 6.82 14.29
CA ILE A 22 10.50 6.51 13.24
C ILE A 22 10.47 7.50 12.05
N GLY A 23 9.68 8.58 12.15
CA GLY A 23 9.58 9.61 11.11
C GLY A 23 8.65 9.27 9.93
N GLY A 24 7.74 8.29 10.13
CA GLY A 24 6.68 7.98 9.18
C GLY A 24 5.33 8.57 9.58
N GLU A 25 4.45 8.71 8.59
CA GLU A 25 3.04 9.04 8.81
C GLU A 25 2.20 7.87 8.32
N LEU A 26 1.39 7.32 9.22
CA LEU A 26 0.56 6.16 8.93
C LEU A 26 -0.87 6.61 8.63
N PHE A 27 -1.45 6.08 7.55
CA PHE A 27 -2.83 6.32 7.17
C PHE A 27 -3.53 4.98 6.95
N THR A 28 -4.69 4.78 7.58
CA THR A 28 -5.52 3.60 7.34
C THR A 28 -6.68 3.99 6.43
N ILE A 29 -6.62 3.57 5.17
CA ILE A 29 -7.60 3.89 4.14
C ILE A 29 -8.03 2.58 3.47
N PRO A 30 -9.09 1.93 3.96
CA PRO A 30 -9.60 0.73 3.31
C PRO A 30 -10.10 1.04 1.90
N CYS A 31 -9.76 0.18 0.94
CA CYS A 31 -10.16 0.35 -0.47
C CYS A 31 -10.83 -0.93 -0.98
N ASN A 32 -11.87 -0.76 -1.80
CA ASN A 32 -12.61 -1.87 -2.41
C ASN A 32 -12.51 -1.88 -3.94
N THR A 33 -11.93 -0.83 -4.54
CA THR A 33 -11.72 -0.71 -5.99
C THR A 33 -10.30 -0.26 -6.32
N GLU A 34 -9.85 -0.52 -7.56
CA GLU A 34 -8.54 -0.05 -8.03
C GLU A 34 -8.41 1.48 -8.00
N ASP A 35 -9.48 2.20 -8.32
CA ASP A 35 -9.43 3.67 -8.40
C ASP A 35 -9.35 4.31 -7.00
N GLU A 36 -10.05 3.74 -6.01
CA GLU A 36 -9.87 4.11 -4.59
C GLU A 36 -8.44 3.81 -4.12
N LEU A 37 -7.94 2.63 -4.47
CA LEU A 37 -6.59 2.20 -4.12
C LEU A 37 -5.56 3.19 -4.68
N ILE A 38 -5.66 3.55 -5.97
CA ILE A 38 -4.79 4.55 -6.61
C ILE A 38 -4.91 5.90 -5.91
N ALA A 39 -6.12 6.37 -5.64
CA ALA A 39 -6.33 7.66 -4.99
C ALA A 39 -5.67 7.73 -3.60
N ALA A 40 -5.77 6.64 -2.83
CA ALA A 40 -5.20 6.52 -1.49
C ALA A 40 -3.67 6.38 -1.50
N THR A 41 -3.11 5.71 -2.50
CA THR A 41 -1.71 5.23 -2.48
C THR A 41 -0.77 5.92 -3.47
N GLN A 42 -1.27 6.73 -4.41
CA GLN A 42 -0.45 7.43 -5.42
C GLN A 42 0.72 8.26 -4.84
N ASP A 43 0.53 8.79 -3.63
CA ASP A 43 1.51 9.61 -2.91
C ASP A 43 2.16 8.88 -1.72
N ALA A 44 1.90 7.58 -1.56
CA ALA A 44 2.48 6.78 -0.49
C ALA A 44 3.92 6.37 -0.81
N ASP A 45 4.78 6.37 0.20
CA ASP A 45 6.14 5.80 0.14
C ASP A 45 6.12 4.29 0.42
N ALA A 46 5.15 3.82 1.20
CA ALA A 46 4.90 2.40 1.42
C ALA A 46 3.40 2.09 1.51
N VAL A 47 3.03 0.90 1.08
CA VAL A 47 1.67 0.40 1.13
C VAL A 47 1.67 -0.95 1.85
N ILE A 48 0.73 -1.10 2.78
CA ILE A 48 0.49 -2.33 3.53
C ILE A 48 -0.88 -2.86 3.11
N THR A 49 -0.87 -4.03 2.50
CA THR A 49 -2.06 -4.78 2.09
C THR A 49 -2.10 -6.14 2.78
N GLY A 50 -3.09 -6.96 2.50
CA GLY A 50 -3.29 -8.26 3.15
C GLY A 50 -4.55 -8.94 2.64
N MET A 51 -4.88 -10.09 3.23
CA MET A 51 -5.94 -10.97 2.71
C MET A 51 -7.32 -10.30 2.54
N GLU A 52 -7.67 -9.35 3.42
CA GLU A 52 -8.96 -8.66 3.40
C GLU A 52 -9.06 -7.62 2.28
N CYS A 53 -7.93 -7.15 1.75
CA CYS A 53 -7.92 -6.33 0.54
C CYS A 53 -8.05 -7.27 -0.66
N LEU A 54 -9.27 -7.36 -1.20
CA LEU A 54 -9.57 -8.15 -2.40
C LEU A 54 -9.14 -7.45 -3.70
N VAL A 55 -8.69 -6.19 -3.62
CA VAL A 55 -8.26 -5.40 -4.77
C VAL A 55 -6.86 -5.84 -5.20
N PRO A 56 -6.68 -6.33 -6.44
CA PRO A 56 -5.37 -6.70 -6.94
C PRO A 56 -4.49 -5.48 -7.22
N TYR A 57 -3.20 -5.60 -6.92
CA TYR A 57 -2.17 -4.63 -7.31
C TYR A 57 -1.72 -4.96 -8.72
N THR A 58 -2.57 -4.61 -9.69
CA THR A 58 -2.31 -4.80 -11.11
C THR A 58 -1.27 -3.80 -11.62
N ARG A 59 -0.74 -4.04 -12.84
CA ARG A 59 0.10 -3.08 -13.55
C ARG A 59 -0.51 -1.67 -13.64
N LYS A 60 -1.84 -1.56 -13.77
CA LYS A 60 -2.54 -0.27 -13.79
C LYS A 60 -2.33 0.46 -12.48
N VAL A 61 -2.55 -0.19 -11.34
CA VAL A 61 -2.35 0.38 -10.00
C VAL A 61 -0.88 0.73 -9.78
N ILE A 62 0.02 -0.23 -10.00
CA ILE A 62 1.45 -0.08 -9.73
C ILE A 62 2.06 1.06 -10.56
N SER A 63 1.65 1.21 -11.83
CA SER A 63 2.13 2.32 -12.68
C SER A 63 1.80 3.73 -12.13
N LYS A 64 0.83 3.85 -11.21
CA LYS A 64 0.43 5.12 -10.58
C LYS A 64 1.12 5.36 -9.25
N LEU A 65 1.72 4.33 -8.64
CA LEU A 65 2.44 4.38 -7.37
C LEU A 65 3.84 5.01 -7.51
N LYS A 66 3.93 6.24 -8.01
CA LYS A 66 5.21 6.86 -8.42
C LYS A 66 6.23 7.06 -7.29
N LYS A 67 5.78 7.10 -6.04
CA LYS A 67 6.63 7.28 -4.85
C LYS A 67 6.79 6.00 -4.03
N CYS A 68 5.99 4.98 -4.32
CA CYS A 68 5.93 3.79 -3.50
C CYS A 68 7.20 2.96 -3.69
N LYS A 69 7.89 2.67 -2.59
CA LYS A 69 9.11 1.86 -2.54
C LYS A 69 8.86 0.47 -1.97
N ILE A 70 7.76 0.30 -1.24
CA ILE A 70 7.48 -0.93 -0.49
C ILE A 70 6.00 -1.26 -0.63
N ILE A 71 5.71 -2.46 -1.14
CA ILE A 71 4.39 -3.08 -1.06
C ILE A 71 4.53 -4.28 -0.12
N HIS A 72 4.01 -4.15 1.10
CA HIS A 72 4.02 -5.21 2.09
C HIS A 72 2.66 -5.91 2.11
N ASN A 73 2.65 -7.22 2.00
CA ASN A 73 1.44 -8.02 2.13
C ASN A 73 1.44 -8.79 3.45
N ILE A 74 0.45 -8.52 4.29
CA ILE A 74 0.16 -9.24 5.52
C ILE A 74 -0.56 -10.54 5.14
N GLY A 75 0.24 -11.53 4.78
CA GLY A 75 -0.19 -12.85 4.34
C GLY A 75 0.98 -13.63 3.72
N ALA A 76 0.85 -14.95 3.65
CA ALA A 76 1.90 -15.79 3.05
C ALA A 76 1.94 -15.72 1.51
N GLY A 77 0.78 -15.47 0.87
CA GLY A 77 0.64 -15.43 -0.58
C GLY A 77 0.60 -14.00 -1.13
N TYR A 78 1.27 -13.75 -2.26
CA TYR A 78 1.37 -12.45 -2.93
C TYR A 78 0.82 -12.51 -4.37
N GLU A 79 -0.03 -13.48 -4.70
CA GLU A 79 -0.57 -13.74 -6.04
C GLU A 79 -1.37 -12.55 -6.60
N ARG A 80 -1.88 -11.68 -5.71
CA ARG A 80 -2.62 -10.46 -6.09
C ARG A 80 -1.71 -9.28 -6.43
N ILE A 81 -0.40 -9.42 -6.26
CA ILE A 81 0.59 -8.39 -6.58
C ILE A 81 1.27 -8.78 -7.88
N ASP A 82 1.15 -7.93 -8.90
CA ASP A 82 1.89 -8.08 -10.15
C ASP A 82 3.38 -7.77 -9.91
N VAL A 83 4.14 -8.80 -9.55
CA VAL A 83 5.57 -8.71 -9.25
C VAL A 83 6.38 -8.21 -10.45
N GLN A 84 5.96 -8.54 -11.67
CA GLN A 84 6.64 -8.06 -12.88
C GLN A 84 6.44 -6.56 -13.03
N ALA A 85 5.21 -6.07 -12.84
CA ALA A 85 4.95 -4.64 -12.83
C ALA A 85 5.72 -3.93 -11.70
N ALA A 86 5.78 -4.50 -10.49
CA ALA A 86 6.57 -3.93 -9.40
C ALA A 86 8.05 -3.79 -9.81
N THR A 87 8.63 -4.84 -10.40
CA THR A 87 10.01 -4.84 -10.91
C THR A 87 10.24 -3.79 -12.00
N ASP A 88 9.26 -3.56 -12.87
CA ASP A 88 9.38 -2.60 -13.97
C ASP A 88 9.28 -1.13 -13.49
N TYR A 89 8.60 -0.88 -12.36
CA TYR A 89 8.28 0.47 -11.86
C TYR A 89 9.03 0.89 -10.59
N GLY A 90 9.81 0.02 -9.95
CA GLY A 90 10.67 0.39 -8.80
C GLY A 90 11.28 -0.77 -8.04
#